data_AF-A0A0R1XZR8-F1
#
_entry.id   AF-A0A0R1XZR8-F1
#
_cell.length_a   1.000
_cell.length_b   1.000
_cell.length_c   1.000
_cell.angle_alpha   90.00
_cell.angle_beta   90.00
_cell.angle_gamma   90.00
#
_symmetry.space_group_name_H-M   'P 1'
#
loop_
_entity.id
_entity.type
_entity.pdbx_description
1 polymer ?
#
loop_
_entity_poly.entity_id
_entity_poly.type
_entity_poly.pdbx_seq_one_letter_code
_entity_poly.pdbx_strand_id
1 'polypeptide(L)'
;MMNDGEWVPMDVKYFFLETNKKKPNLRDELLKENEEAYQRWFDRWFRHRHFTDEFKNAAMQGYTGTIIYNPDLNNGRLTDDEKYLYHRISDERFVPLMREKFPDLTIKAKKWKKKHTQWITNIPYTKKYFQVSVSWAKAKSGDTDD
;
A
#
# COMPACT_ATOMS: atom_id res chain seq x y z
N MET A 1 -2.22 36.36 -30.56
CA MET A 1 -1.32 35.35 -31.18
C MET A 1 -0.70 34.58 -30.04
N MET A 2 -1.10 33.32 -29.89
CA MET A 2 -0.52 32.40 -28.91
C MET A 2 0.81 31.91 -29.49
N ASN A 3 1.89 31.98 -28.71
CA ASN A 3 3.14 31.32 -29.06
C ASN A 3 3.01 29.87 -28.65
N ASP A 4 2.87 29.01 -29.65
CA ASP A 4 2.90 27.57 -29.50
C ASP A 4 4.34 27.18 -29.18
N GLY A 5 4.61 26.91 -27.89
CA GLY A 5 5.91 26.46 -27.43
C GLY A 5 6.24 25.11 -28.05
N GLU A 6 7.11 25.10 -29.06
CA GLU A 6 7.66 23.88 -29.65
C GLU A 6 8.40 23.07 -28.59
N TRP A 7 8.07 21.78 -28.50
CA TRP A 7 8.87 20.81 -27.76
C TRP A 7 10.17 20.59 -28.52
N VAL A 8 11.27 21.13 -28.02
CA VAL A 8 12.61 20.82 -28.53
C VAL A 8 13.01 19.43 -28.00
N PRO A 9 13.14 18.40 -28.84
CA PRO A 9 13.63 17.11 -28.38
C PRO A 9 15.10 17.29 -27.98
N MET A 10 15.40 17.10 -26.69
CA MET A 10 16.78 16.94 -26.24
C MET A 10 17.31 15.62 -26.81
N ASP A 11 18.37 15.68 -27.62
CA ASP A 11 19.14 14.53 -28.08
C ASP A 11 19.80 13.83 -26.88
N VAL A 12 19.06 12.98 -26.18
CA VAL A 12 19.62 12.07 -25.18
C VAL A 12 20.32 10.93 -25.91
N LYS A 13 21.62 11.10 -26.16
CA LYS A 13 22.48 10.02 -26.67
C LYS A 13 22.61 8.94 -25.58
N TYR A 14 21.82 7.88 -25.69
CA TYR A 14 22.04 6.65 -24.92
C TYR A 14 23.27 5.94 -25.47
N PHE A 15 24.39 6.05 -24.78
CA PHE A 15 25.57 5.24 -25.05
C PHE A 15 25.32 3.81 -24.54
N PHE A 16 24.89 2.91 -25.43
CA PHE A 16 24.87 1.49 -25.12
C PHE A 16 26.29 0.93 -25.29
N LEU A 17 26.93 0.59 -24.17
CA LEU A 17 28.17 -0.16 -24.17
C LEU A 17 27.85 -1.63 -24.40
N GLU A 18 28.25 -2.18 -25.55
CA GLU A 18 28.30 -3.62 -25.76
C GLU A 18 29.24 -4.24 -24.73
N THR A 19 28.71 -5.12 -23.87
CA THR A 19 29.55 -5.87 -22.96
C THR A 19 29.33 -7.36 -23.09
N ASN A 20 30.32 -7.98 -23.71
CA ASN A 20 30.57 -9.41 -23.73
C ASN A 20 31.08 -9.83 -22.32
N LYS A 21 30.16 -10.24 -21.44
CA LYS A 21 30.35 -11.03 -20.20
C LYS A 21 28.97 -11.17 -19.54
N LYS A 22 28.68 -12.34 -18.96
CA LYS A 22 27.46 -12.65 -18.19
C LYS A 22 27.23 -11.58 -17.09
N LYS A 23 26.59 -10.46 -17.45
CA LYS A 23 26.13 -9.44 -16.52
C LYS A 23 24.78 -9.86 -15.96
N PRO A 24 24.49 -9.57 -14.67
CA PRO A 24 23.10 -9.64 -14.21
C PRO A 24 22.24 -8.83 -15.16
N ASN A 25 21.07 -9.33 -15.49
CA ASN A 25 20.14 -8.61 -16.35
C ASN A 25 19.80 -7.29 -15.63
N LEU A 26 19.94 -6.14 -16.30
CA LEU A 26 19.59 -4.81 -15.75
C LEU A 26 18.21 -4.83 -15.08
N ARG A 27 17.28 -5.62 -15.63
CA ARG A 27 15.97 -5.86 -15.05
C ARG A 27 16.03 -6.42 -13.62
N ASP A 28 16.88 -7.40 -13.38
CA ASP A 28 17.01 -8.08 -12.09
C ASP A 28 17.65 -7.14 -11.06
N GLU A 29 18.62 -6.32 -11.48
CA GLU A 29 19.22 -5.29 -10.62
C GLU A 29 18.19 -4.24 -10.19
N LEU A 30 17.39 -3.73 -11.14
CA LEU A 30 16.33 -2.75 -10.85
C LEU A 30 15.22 -3.34 -9.97
N LEU A 31 14.86 -4.61 -10.17
CA LEU A 31 13.90 -5.31 -9.31
C LEU A 31 14.41 -5.41 -7.87
N LYS A 32 15.66 -5.87 -7.71
CA LYS A 32 16.29 -5.98 -6.40
C LYS A 32 16.39 -4.63 -5.69
N GLU A 33 16.81 -3.59 -6.41
CA GLU A 33 16.90 -2.24 -5.82
C GLU A 33 15.53 -1.73 -5.36
N ASN A 34 14.47 -1.98 -6.14
CA ASN A 34 13.10 -1.63 -5.76
C ASN A 34 12.60 -2.42 -4.55
N GLU A 35 12.95 -3.70 -4.42
CA GLU A 35 12.66 -4.51 -3.23
C GLU A 35 13.36 -3.96 -2.00
N GLU A 36 14.67 -3.69 -2.08
CA GLU A 36 15.45 -3.11 -0.99
C GLU A 36 14.96 -1.70 -0.59
N ALA A 37 14.56 -0.90 -1.57
CA ALA A 37 13.98 0.43 -1.31
C ALA A 37 12.62 0.32 -0.59
N TYR A 38 11.77 -0.62 -0.98
CA TYR A 38 10.50 -0.87 -0.30
C TYR A 38 10.71 -1.39 1.13
N GLN A 39 11.63 -2.34 1.31
CA GLN A 39 11.98 -2.87 2.63
C GLN A 39 12.46 -1.76 3.57
N ARG A 40 13.37 -0.91 3.10
CA ARG A 40 13.88 0.24 3.88
C ARG A 40 12.77 1.20 4.27
N TRP A 41 11.86 1.50 3.35
CA TRP A 41 10.67 2.31 3.66
C TRP A 41 9.81 1.64 4.73
N PHE A 42 9.51 0.34 4.57
CA PHE A 42 8.68 -0.41 5.50
C PHE A 42 9.29 -0.43 6.90
N ASP A 43 10.57 -0.78 7.04
CA ASP A 43 11.24 -0.84 8.34
C ASP A 43 11.31 0.54 9.02
N ARG A 44 11.45 1.63 8.24
CA ARG A 44 11.38 2.98 8.80
C ARG A 44 9.97 3.28 9.28
N TRP A 45 8.97 3.08 8.43
CA TRP A 45 7.57 3.34 8.77
C TRP A 45 7.12 2.52 9.98
N PHE A 46 7.42 1.22 10.01
CA PHE A 46 7.08 0.30 11.10
C PHE A 46 7.68 0.74 12.43
N ARG A 47 8.97 1.14 12.46
CA ARG A 47 9.63 1.60 13.69
C ARG A 47 9.02 2.87 14.28
N HIS A 48 8.43 3.73 13.45
CA HIS A 48 7.73 4.93 13.93
C HIS A 48 6.29 4.65 14.37
N ARG A 49 5.81 3.42 14.18
CA ARG A 49 4.48 2.99 14.63
C ARG A 49 4.65 2.22 15.93
N HIS A 50 3.97 2.66 16.98
CA HIS A 50 4.00 2.02 18.30
C HIS A 50 3.04 0.81 18.36
N PHE A 51 3.08 -0.06 17.33
CA PHE A 51 2.11 -1.13 17.15
C PHE A 51 2.02 -2.08 18.34
N THR A 52 3.15 -2.42 18.96
CA THR A 52 3.17 -3.29 20.14
C THR A 52 2.32 -2.71 21.27
N ASP A 53 2.45 -1.42 21.54
CA ASP A 53 1.72 -0.76 22.63
C ASP A 53 0.25 -0.55 22.24
N GLU A 54 -0.01 -0.15 20.99
CA GLU A 54 -1.37 -0.03 20.46
C GLU A 54 -2.15 -1.35 20.57
N PHE A 55 -1.53 -2.47 20.16
CA PHE A 55 -2.19 -3.78 20.18
C PHE A 55 -2.37 -4.30 21.60
N LYS A 56 -1.38 -4.13 22.49
CA LYS A 56 -1.52 -4.46 23.91
C LYS A 56 -2.66 -3.70 24.55
N ASN A 57 -2.73 -2.38 24.33
CA ASN A 57 -3.78 -1.54 24.88
C ASN A 57 -5.16 -1.96 24.38
N ALA A 58 -5.30 -2.24 23.07
CA ALA A 58 -6.54 -2.74 22.51
C ALA A 58 -6.94 -4.10 23.09
N ALA A 59 -6.00 -5.03 23.25
CA ALA A 59 -6.25 -6.34 23.85
C ALA A 59 -6.67 -6.22 25.33
N MET A 60 -6.03 -5.34 26.11
CA MET A 60 -6.39 -5.06 27.50
C MET A 60 -7.80 -4.47 27.65
N GLN A 61 -8.28 -3.77 26.62
CA GLN A 61 -9.65 -3.26 26.54
C GLN A 61 -10.67 -4.33 26.08
N GLY A 62 -10.23 -5.57 25.84
CA GLY A 62 -11.08 -6.68 25.44
C GLY A 62 -11.36 -6.77 23.94
N TYR A 63 -10.71 -5.94 23.10
CA TYR A 63 -10.81 -6.10 21.65
C TYR A 63 -10.09 -7.37 21.20
N THR A 64 -10.50 -7.90 20.04
CA THR A 64 -9.91 -9.09 19.40
C THR A 64 -9.10 -8.76 18.14
N GLY A 65 -9.07 -7.48 17.78
CA GLY A 65 -8.36 -6.94 16.63
C GLY A 65 -8.49 -5.42 16.56
N THR A 66 -7.74 -4.81 15.66
CA THR A 66 -7.76 -3.38 15.38
C THR A 66 -7.56 -3.08 13.90
N ILE A 67 -7.96 -1.88 13.48
CA ILE A 67 -7.74 -1.35 12.15
C ILE A 67 -6.49 -0.47 12.20
N ILE A 68 -5.44 -0.83 11.46
CA ILE A 68 -4.17 -0.09 11.45
C ILE A 68 -4.06 0.91 10.31
N TYR A 69 -4.95 0.79 9.31
CA TYR A 69 -5.02 1.71 8.19
C TYR A 69 -6.42 1.69 7.55
N ASN A 70 -7.03 2.85 7.36
CA ASN A 70 -8.35 3.02 6.72
C ASN A 70 -8.46 4.45 6.14
N PRO A 71 -7.86 4.71 4.96
CA PRO A 71 -7.85 6.04 4.37
C PRO A 71 -9.24 6.46 3.91
N ASP A 72 -9.57 7.74 4.05
CA ASP A 72 -10.81 8.28 3.48
C ASP A 72 -10.66 8.52 1.97
N LEU A 73 -10.96 7.49 1.18
CA LEU A 73 -10.91 7.56 -0.29
C LEU A 73 -12.10 8.31 -0.90
N ASN A 74 -13.04 8.79 -0.09
CA ASN A 74 -14.37 9.19 -0.57
C ASN A 74 -14.44 10.62 -1.09
N ASN A 75 -13.61 11.52 -0.57
CA ASN A 75 -13.72 12.95 -0.83
C ASN A 75 -12.71 13.47 -1.87
N GLY A 76 -11.94 12.59 -2.51
CA GLY A 76 -10.95 12.98 -3.52
C GLY A 76 -9.83 13.88 -3.00
N ARG A 77 -9.77 14.12 -1.68
CA ARG A 77 -8.82 15.00 -0.99
C ARG A 77 -7.92 14.20 -0.05
N LEU A 78 -7.33 13.14 -0.56
CA LEU A 78 -6.11 12.66 0.08
C LEU A 78 -5.06 13.75 -0.15
N THR A 79 -4.43 14.19 0.92
CA THR A 79 -3.15 14.91 0.86
C THR A 79 -2.13 14.06 0.12
N ASP A 80 -1.07 14.67 -0.40
CA ASP A 80 -0.04 13.90 -1.12
C ASP A 80 0.64 12.86 -0.23
N ASP A 81 0.77 13.15 1.07
CA ASP A 81 1.26 12.21 2.08
C ASP A 81 0.31 11.01 2.25
N GLU A 82 -1.00 11.25 2.30
CA GLU A 82 -1.99 10.17 2.38
C GLU A 82 -2.05 9.32 1.11
N LYS A 83 -1.89 9.94 -0.07
CA LYS A 83 -1.77 9.20 -1.34
C LYS A 83 -0.52 8.34 -1.32
N TYR A 84 0.62 8.91 -0.94
CA TYR A 84 1.89 8.19 -0.85
C TYR A 84 1.77 7.00 0.10
N LEU A 85 1.22 7.22 1.30
CA LEU A 85 1.02 6.17 2.29
C LEU A 85 0.05 5.10 1.79
N TYR A 86 -1.04 5.50 1.14
CA TYR A 86 -1.98 4.58 0.51
C TYR A 86 -1.29 3.69 -0.53
N HIS A 87 -0.51 4.28 -1.43
CA HIS A 87 0.22 3.52 -2.44
C HIS A 87 1.18 2.51 -1.79
N ARG A 88 1.89 2.92 -0.74
CA ARG A 88 2.84 2.03 -0.05
C ARG A 88 2.16 0.92 0.75
N ILE A 89 1.10 1.20 1.50
CA ILE A 89 0.37 0.19 2.30
C ILE A 89 -0.47 -0.74 1.42
N SER A 90 -0.97 -0.24 0.29
CA SER A 90 -1.79 -1.05 -0.65
C SER A 90 -0.98 -1.94 -1.59
N ASP A 91 0.35 -1.81 -1.55
CA ASP A 91 1.33 -2.68 -2.21
C ASP A 91 1.22 -4.11 -1.68
N GLU A 92 1.36 -5.09 -2.57
CA GLU A 92 1.20 -6.51 -2.23
C GLU A 92 2.25 -7.01 -1.22
N ARG A 93 3.42 -6.37 -1.16
CA ARG A 93 4.51 -6.70 -0.24
C ARG A 93 4.20 -6.32 1.20
N PHE A 94 3.25 -5.41 1.43
CA PHE A 94 2.97 -4.89 2.76
C PHE A 94 2.51 -5.96 3.75
N VAL A 95 1.54 -6.78 3.35
CA VAL A 95 0.93 -7.79 4.24
C VAL A 95 1.94 -8.89 4.62
N PRO A 96 2.73 -9.46 3.68
CA PRO A 96 3.84 -10.35 4.02
C PRO A 96 4.80 -9.76 5.05
N LEU A 97 5.30 -8.53 4.84
CA LEU A 97 6.24 -7.91 5.79
C LEU A 97 5.62 -7.68 7.17
N MET A 98 4.34 -7.32 7.24
CA MET A 98 3.63 -7.22 8.51
C MET A 98 3.53 -8.57 9.21
N ARG A 99 3.31 -9.67 8.47
CA ARG A 99 3.25 -11.04 9.03
C ARG A 99 4.61 -11.50 9.52
N GLU A 100 5.70 -11.08 8.88
CA GLU A 100 7.05 -11.36 9.38
C GLU A 100 7.31 -10.69 10.74
N LYS A 101 6.80 -9.47 10.95
CA LYS A 101 6.95 -8.78 12.25
C LYS A 101 6.01 -9.33 13.32
N PHE A 102 4.85 -9.87 12.92
CA PHE A 102 3.83 -10.40 13.83
C PHE A 102 3.30 -11.76 13.34
N PRO A 103 4.08 -12.84 13.48
CA PRO A 103 3.74 -14.15 12.89
C PRO A 103 2.47 -14.77 13.48
N ASP A 104 2.17 -14.47 14.75
CA ASP A 104 1.00 -15.02 15.46
C ASP A 104 -0.28 -14.19 15.26
N LEU A 105 -0.20 -13.07 14.54
CA LEU A 105 -1.35 -12.19 14.30
C LEU A 105 -1.92 -12.44 12.90
N THR A 106 -3.25 -12.42 12.81
CA THR A 106 -3.94 -12.45 11.53
C THR A 106 -3.97 -11.06 10.93
N ILE A 107 -3.31 -10.88 9.78
CA ILE A 107 -3.23 -9.60 9.08
C ILE A 107 -3.94 -9.72 7.73
N LYS A 108 -4.91 -8.83 7.51
CA LYS A 108 -5.77 -8.81 6.33
C LYS A 108 -5.83 -7.41 5.74
N ALA A 109 -5.62 -7.32 4.43
CA ALA A 109 -5.90 -6.13 3.62
C ALA A 109 -7.17 -6.39 2.81
N LYS A 110 -8.16 -5.49 2.91
CA LYS A 110 -9.44 -5.60 2.19
C LYS A 110 -9.64 -4.40 1.30
N LYS A 111 -9.94 -4.66 0.03
CA LYS A 111 -10.41 -3.65 -0.94
C LYS A 111 -11.87 -3.96 -1.25
N TRP A 112 -12.77 -2.98 -1.13
CA TRP A 112 -14.18 -3.17 -1.49
C TRP A 112 -14.77 -1.92 -2.11
N LYS A 113 -15.93 -2.07 -2.75
CA LYS A 113 -16.69 -0.99 -3.37
C LYS A 113 -18.11 -0.99 -2.80
N LYS A 114 -18.65 0.18 -2.50
CA LYS A 114 -20.06 0.33 -2.09
C LYS A 114 -20.74 1.32 -3.02
N LYS A 115 -21.89 0.91 -3.57
CA LYS A 115 -22.77 1.80 -4.33
C LYS A 115 -23.53 2.68 -3.36
N HIS A 116 -23.64 3.96 -3.69
CA HIS A 116 -24.34 4.97 -2.94
C HIS A 116 -25.17 5.81 -3.91
N THR A 117 -26.14 6.51 -3.36
CA THR A 117 -26.97 7.45 -4.12
C THR A 117 -26.92 8.79 -3.41
N GLN A 118 -26.62 9.87 -4.14
CA GLN A 118 -26.66 11.22 -3.57
C GLN A 118 -28.12 11.56 -3.22
N TRP A 119 -28.37 11.91 -1.96
CA TRP A 119 -29.73 12.13 -1.46
C TRP A 119 -30.46 13.31 -2.16
N ILE A 120 -29.71 14.33 -2.59
CA ILE A 120 -30.26 15.55 -3.22
C ILE A 120 -30.56 15.32 -4.71
N THR A 121 -29.66 14.66 -5.43
CA THR A 121 -29.67 14.59 -6.90
C THR A 121 -30.11 13.22 -7.42
N ASN A 122 -30.27 12.24 -6.53
CA ASN A 122 -30.50 10.83 -6.84
C ASN A 122 -29.45 10.22 -7.79
N ILE A 123 -28.27 10.84 -7.90
CA ILE A 123 -27.18 10.38 -8.77
C ILE A 123 -26.46 9.21 -8.08
N PRO A 124 -26.40 8.02 -8.71
CA PRO A 124 -25.65 6.91 -8.18
C PRO A 124 -24.15 7.14 -8.34
N TYR A 125 -23.38 6.78 -7.32
CA TYR A 125 -21.93 6.80 -7.36
C TYR A 125 -21.36 5.60 -6.59
N THR A 126 -20.14 5.19 -6.93
CA THR A 126 -19.46 4.07 -6.28
C THR A 126 -18.28 4.59 -5.47
N LYS A 127 -18.27 4.31 -4.17
CA LYS A 127 -17.12 4.57 -3.29
C LYS A 127 -16.22 3.35 -3.23
N LYS A 128 -14.92 3.56 -3.36
CA LYS A 128 -13.88 2.55 -3.15
C LYS A 128 -13.39 2.67 -1.72
N TYR A 129 -13.06 1.55 -1.10
CA TYR A 129 -12.55 1.50 0.25
C TYR A 129 -11.35 0.57 0.31
N PHE A 130 -10.43 0.89 1.21
CA PHE A 130 -9.28 0.09 1.53
C PHE A 130 -9.08 0.08 3.03
N GLN A 131 -8.78 -1.08 3.59
CA GLN A 131 -8.53 -1.22 5.01
C GLN A 131 -7.47 -2.29 5.24
N VAL A 132 -6.60 -2.05 6.21
CA VAL A 132 -5.76 -3.09 6.79
C VAL A 132 -6.12 -3.28 8.26
N SER A 133 -6.39 -4.53 8.63
CA SER A 133 -6.73 -4.94 9.98
C SER A 133 -5.78 -6.01 10.49
N VAL A 134 -5.58 -6.00 11.80
CA VAL A 134 -4.82 -6.99 12.57
C VAL A 134 -5.76 -7.60 13.59
N SER A 135 -5.77 -8.92 13.74
CA SER A 135 -6.54 -9.61 14.77
C SER A 135 -5.71 -10.67 15.49
N TRP A 136 -5.94 -10.78 16.80
CA TRP A 136 -5.31 -11.76 17.70
C TRP A 136 -6.30 -12.80 18.22
N ALA A 137 -7.56 -12.74 17.83
CA ALA A 137 -8.45 -13.90 17.94
C ALA A 137 -7.99 -15.00 16.97
N LYS A 138 -7.93 -16.25 17.45
CA LYS A 138 -7.69 -17.42 16.60
C LYS A 138 -8.66 -17.37 15.42
N ALA A 139 -8.13 -17.39 14.19
CA ALA A 139 -8.96 -17.59 13.02
C ALA A 139 -9.76 -18.88 13.23
N LYS A 140 -11.09 -18.79 13.19
CA LYS A 140 -11.89 -20.01 13.04
C LYS A 140 -11.46 -20.64 11.72
N SER A 141 -10.86 -21.82 11.79
CA SER A 141 -10.61 -22.67 10.63
C SER A 141 -11.96 -22.98 10.00
N GLY A 142 -12.31 -22.30 8.91
CA GLY A 142 -13.58 -22.50 8.23
C GLY A 142 -14.11 -21.22 7.61
N ASP A 143 -13.39 -20.67 6.65
CA ASP A 143 -13.98 -19.94 5.53
C ASP A 143 -13.20 -20.44 4.31
N THR A 144 -13.58 -21.63 3.86
CA THR A 144 -13.28 -22.11 2.52
C THR A 144 -14.08 -21.20 1.58
N ASP A 145 -13.39 -20.56 0.63
CA ASP A 145 -14.05 -19.85 -0.46
C ASP A 145 -14.96 -20.84 -1.23
N ASP A 146 -16.26 -20.52 -1.28
CA ASP A 146 -17.22 -20.98 -2.28
C ASP A 146 -17.60 -19.77 -3.17
#